data_AF-A0A8J8NF13-F1
#
_entry.id   AF-A0A8J8NF13-F1
#
_cell.length_a   1.000
_cell.length_b   1.000
_cell.length_c   1.000
_cell.angle_alpha   90.00
_cell.angle_beta   90.00
_cell.angle_gamma   90.00
#
_symmetry.space_group_name_H-M   'P 1'
#
loop_
_entity.id
_entity.type
_entity.pdbx_description
1 polymer ?
#
loop_
_entity_poly.entity_id
_entity_poly.type
_entity_poly.pdbx_seq_one_letter_code
_entity_poly.pdbx_strand_id
1 'polypeptide(L)'
;MAGNRFRYVDYWHFKHLNQDQESAKAADEIIANPESHLLSQAALWEAEGGAAGFVGQLGVTALGLTLLFAARPQLLTYLKYSQLRASEWTLLGGTAFVGYRLGYTLSVSALGDSKKVNNHWLAYFYQKQLNRFEGRQILTKAPKSY
;
A
#
# COMPACT_ATOMS: atom_id res chain seq x y z
N MET A 1 22.02 -34.39 -20.29
CA MET A 1 22.56 -33.65 -19.14
C MET A 1 22.30 -32.16 -19.36
N ALA A 2 21.29 -31.60 -18.70
CA ALA A 2 20.94 -30.18 -18.87
C ALA A 2 21.96 -29.33 -18.12
N GLY A 3 22.79 -28.59 -18.85
CA GLY A 3 23.81 -27.72 -18.29
C GLY A 3 23.19 -26.55 -17.52
N ASN A 4 23.58 -26.39 -16.26
CA ASN A 4 23.25 -25.22 -15.46
C ASN A 4 23.78 -23.97 -16.15
N ARG A 5 22.86 -23.15 -16.69
CA ARG A 5 23.17 -21.81 -17.20
C ARG A 5 23.34 -20.88 -15.99
N PHE A 6 24.53 -20.85 -15.41
CA PHE A 6 24.87 -19.79 -14.46
C PHE A 6 24.90 -18.46 -15.23
N ARG A 7 23.91 -17.60 -14.95
CA ARG A 7 23.92 -16.22 -15.41
C ARG A 7 24.96 -15.50 -14.55
N TYR A 8 26.12 -15.18 -15.11
CA TYR A 8 27.06 -14.28 -14.46
C TYR A 8 26.36 -12.93 -14.31
N VAL A 9 26.07 -12.54 -13.07
CA VAL A 9 25.55 -11.22 -12.76
C VAL A 9 26.74 -10.36 -12.39
N ASP A 10 26.89 -9.24 -13.08
CA ASP A 10 28.05 -8.37 -13.02
C ASP A 10 28.18 -7.71 -11.63
N TYR A 11 29.33 -7.93 -10.98
CA TYR A 11 29.61 -7.49 -9.60
C TYR A 11 29.51 -5.97 -9.45
N TRP A 12 29.93 -5.23 -10.50
CA TRP A 12 29.86 -3.77 -10.50
C TRP A 12 28.43 -3.26 -10.60
N HIS A 13 27.52 -4.01 -11.22
CA HIS A 13 26.12 -3.62 -11.31
C HIS A 13 25.41 -3.75 -9.94
N PHE A 14 25.77 -4.73 -9.13
CA PHE A 14 25.26 -4.88 -7.75
C PHE A 14 25.83 -3.84 -6.77
N LYS A 15 27.11 -3.50 -6.91
CA LYS A 15 27.77 -2.58 -5.96
C LYS A 15 27.10 -1.20 -5.93
N HIS A 16 26.65 -0.70 -7.08
CA HIS A 16 25.97 0.60 -7.18
C HIS A 16 24.47 0.55 -6.85
N LEU A 17 23.85 -0.64 -6.82
CA LEU A 17 22.46 -0.80 -6.35
C LEU A 17 22.35 -0.77 -4.81
N ASN A 18 23.37 -1.26 -4.10
CA ASN A 18 23.31 -1.46 -2.65
C ASN A 18 23.86 -0.30 -1.79
N GLN A 19 24.75 0.55 -2.31
CA GLN A 19 25.52 1.46 -1.43
C GLN A 19 24.91 2.87 -1.23
N ASP A 20 24.11 3.35 -2.19
CA ASP A 20 23.66 4.77 -2.21
C ASP A 20 22.15 4.98 -2.12
N GLN A 21 21.33 3.92 -2.21
CA GLN A 21 19.88 4.03 -2.06
C GLN A 21 19.45 3.82 -0.61
N GLU A 22 18.82 4.83 0.00
CA GLU A 22 18.27 4.75 1.37
C GLU A 22 17.32 3.55 1.54
N SER A 23 16.62 3.15 0.47
CA SER A 23 15.76 1.97 0.45
C SER A 23 16.53 0.65 0.59
N ALA A 24 17.73 0.54 0.02
CA ALA A 24 18.56 -0.64 0.14
C ALA A 24 19.13 -0.78 1.57
N LYS A 25 19.59 0.33 2.15
CA LYS A 25 20.04 0.37 3.56
C LYS A 25 18.92 0.02 4.53
N ALA A 26 17.71 0.55 4.29
CA ALA A 26 16.53 0.20 5.08
C ALA A 26 16.16 -1.28 4.93
N ALA A 27 16.30 -1.86 3.73
CA ALA A 27 16.05 -3.29 3.52
C ALA A 27 17.05 -4.18 4.28
N ASP A 28 18.33 -3.83 4.27
CA ASP A 28 19.37 -4.55 5.04
C ASP A 28 19.11 -4.45 6.56
N GLU A 29 18.68 -3.28 7.04
CA GLU A 29 18.31 -3.08 8.45
C GLU A 29 17.08 -3.93 8.84
N ILE A 30 16.07 -4.01 7.97
CA ILE A 30 14.88 -4.85 8.17
C ILE A 30 15.24 -6.34 8.21
N ILE A 31 16.21 -6.79 7.41
CA ILE A 31 16.68 -8.17 7.43
C ILE A 31 17.38 -8.47 8.76
N ALA A 32 18.19 -7.53 9.26
CA ALA A 32 18.94 -7.68 10.51
C ALA A 32 18.03 -7.64 11.74
N ASN A 33 17.11 -6.67 11.82
CA ASN A 33 16.22 -6.45 12.96
C ASN A 33 14.80 -6.08 12.49
N PRO A 34 13.96 -7.03 12.05
CA PRO A 34 12.65 -6.71 11.47
C PRO A 34 11.70 -6.08 12.50
N GLU A 35 11.84 -6.43 13.77
CA GLU A 35 10.96 -6.01 14.86
C GLU A 35 11.02 -4.51 15.19
N SER A 36 12.14 -3.83 14.92
CA SER A 36 12.27 -2.38 15.13
C SER A 36 11.39 -1.58 14.17
N HIS A 37 11.08 -2.14 13.00
CA HIS A 37 10.26 -1.51 11.96
C HIS A 37 8.79 -1.94 12.04
N LEU A 38 8.45 -2.89 12.91
CA LEU A 38 7.07 -3.27 13.17
C LEU A 38 6.38 -2.24 14.08
N LEU A 39 5.38 -1.57 13.53
CA LEU A 39 4.61 -0.56 14.23
C LEU A 39 3.37 -1.20 14.85
N SER A 40 2.95 -0.64 15.99
CA SER A 40 1.61 -0.86 16.49
C SER A 40 0.59 -0.23 15.53
N GLN A 41 -0.65 -0.69 15.57
CA GLN A 41 -1.69 -0.21 14.66
C GLN A 41 -1.97 1.30 14.81
N ALA A 42 -1.88 1.84 16.03
CA ALA A 42 -2.02 3.26 16.27
C ALA A 42 -0.85 4.06 15.68
N ALA A 43 0.38 3.54 15.80
CA ALA A 43 1.57 4.17 15.23
C ALA A 43 1.58 4.09 13.69
N LEU A 44 0.99 3.02 13.11
CA LEU A 44 0.80 2.91 11.67
C LEU A 44 -0.23 3.92 11.17
N TRP A 45 -1.37 4.06 11.85
CA TRP A 45 -2.39 5.05 11.51
C TRP A 45 -1.83 6.47 11.51
N GLU A 46 -1.07 6.82 12.54
CA GLU A 46 -0.41 8.13 12.61
C GLU A 46 0.60 8.32 11.47
N ALA A 47 1.39 7.27 11.17
CA ALA A 47 2.35 7.29 10.07
C ALA A 47 1.67 7.41 8.69
N GLU A 48 0.44 6.94 8.53
CA GLU A 48 -0.35 7.10 7.31
C GLU A 48 -0.96 8.51 7.14
N GLY A 49 -0.74 9.40 8.11
CA GLY A 49 -1.28 10.77 8.14
C GLY A 49 -2.49 10.95 9.06
N GLY A 50 -2.85 9.91 9.82
CA GLY A 50 -3.91 9.96 10.82
C GLY A 50 -5.25 10.44 10.28
N ALA A 51 -5.96 11.24 11.08
CA ALA A 51 -7.25 11.81 10.68
C ALA A 51 -7.14 12.75 9.46
N ALA A 52 -6.03 13.48 9.34
CA ALA A 52 -5.81 14.39 8.22
C ALA A 52 -5.64 13.63 6.89
N GLY A 53 -4.85 12.55 6.91
CA GLY A 53 -4.69 11.64 5.78
C GLY A 53 -6.02 11.01 5.38
N PHE A 54 -6.81 10.54 6.36
CA PHE A 54 -8.14 9.98 6.11
C PHE A 54 -9.11 10.99 5.46
N VAL A 55 -9.15 12.23 5.95
CA VAL A 55 -9.96 13.30 5.34
C VAL A 55 -9.48 13.61 3.92
N GLY A 56 -8.15 13.61 3.68
CA GLY A 56 -7.57 13.72 2.34
C GLY A 56 -8.05 12.62 1.40
N GLN A 57 -8.08 11.37 1.86
CA GLN A 57 -8.58 10.22 1.09
C GLN A 57 -10.06 10.37 0.73
N LEU A 58 -10.89 10.75 1.71
CA LEU A 58 -12.31 11.01 1.48
C LEU A 58 -12.52 12.18 0.52
N GLY A 59 -11.71 13.23 0.61
CA GLY A 59 -11.72 14.38 -0.30
C GLY A 59 -11.45 13.96 -1.74
N VAL A 60 -10.39 13.19 -2.00
CA VAL A 60 -10.08 12.69 -3.34
C VAL A 60 -11.18 11.76 -3.87
N THR A 61 -11.72 10.91 -3.01
CA THR A 61 -12.83 10.00 -3.37
C THR A 61 -14.09 10.78 -3.75
N ALA A 62 -14.45 11.79 -2.94
CA ALA A 62 -15.60 12.65 -3.17
C ALA A 62 -15.43 13.46 -4.46
N LEU A 63 -14.24 13.98 -4.74
CA LEU A 63 -13.92 14.65 -6.00
C LEU A 63 -14.06 13.71 -7.19
N GLY A 64 -13.53 12.48 -7.10
CA GLY A 64 -13.67 11.46 -8.14
C GLY A 64 -15.13 11.11 -8.45
N LEU A 65 -15.95 10.93 -7.40
CA LEU A 65 -17.39 10.69 -7.56
C LEU A 65 -18.13 11.91 -8.14
N THR A 66 -17.75 13.12 -7.72
CA THR A 66 -18.34 14.37 -8.24
C THR A 66 -18.05 14.52 -9.73
N LEU A 67 -16.81 14.24 -10.15
CA LEU A 67 -16.43 14.22 -11.57
C LEU A 67 -17.19 13.16 -12.36
N LEU A 68 -17.41 11.98 -11.77
CA LEU A 68 -18.22 10.93 -12.41
C LEU A 68 -19.67 11.39 -12.62
N PHE A 69 -20.28 12.03 -11.62
CA PHE A 69 -21.64 12.57 -11.76
C PHE A 69 -21.72 13.75 -12.73
N ALA A 70 -20.69 14.59 -12.78
CA ALA A 70 -20.61 15.67 -13.77
C ALA A 70 -20.49 15.13 -15.21
N ALA A 71 -19.69 14.07 -15.41
CA ALA A 71 -19.54 13.42 -16.71
C ALA A 71 -20.78 12.59 -17.11
N ARG A 72 -21.47 12.00 -16.14
CA ARG A 72 -22.66 11.16 -16.34
C ARG A 72 -23.78 11.53 -15.37
N PRO A 73 -24.49 12.65 -15.60
CA PRO A 73 -25.53 13.13 -14.70
C PRO A 73 -26.72 12.17 -14.58
N GLN A 74 -26.94 11.32 -15.59
CA GLN A 74 -27.97 10.28 -15.57
C GLN A 74 -27.80 9.29 -14.41
N LEU A 75 -26.54 9.02 -14.00
CA LEU A 75 -26.26 8.15 -12.84
C LEU A 75 -26.85 8.72 -11.56
N LEU A 76 -26.85 10.05 -11.41
CA LEU A 76 -27.44 10.71 -10.25
C LEU A 76 -28.97 10.52 -10.22
N THR A 77 -29.61 10.59 -11.39
CA THR A 77 -31.04 10.32 -11.53
C THR A 77 -31.36 8.87 -11.21
N TYR A 78 -30.60 7.90 -11.74
CA TYR A 78 -30.78 6.48 -11.45
C TYR A 78 -30.52 6.14 -9.99
N LEU A 79 -29.50 6.76 -9.38
CA LEU A 79 -29.23 6.64 -7.95
C LEU A 79 -30.41 7.17 -7.12
N LYS A 80 -30.94 8.36 -7.46
CA LYS A 80 -32.10 8.97 -6.76
C LYS A 80 -33.34 8.08 -6.78
N TYR A 81 -33.59 7.40 -7.90
CA TYR A 81 -34.73 6.48 -8.04
C TYR A 81 -34.40 5.03 -7.67
N SER A 82 -33.18 4.75 -7.20
CA SER A 82 -32.68 3.40 -6.90
C SER A 82 -32.80 2.41 -8.06
N GLN A 83 -32.71 2.90 -9.30
CA GLN A 83 -32.84 2.12 -10.54
C GLN A 83 -31.49 1.74 -11.16
N LEU A 84 -30.42 1.81 -10.38
CA LEU A 84 -29.07 1.51 -10.85
C LEU A 84 -28.95 0.04 -11.28
N ARG A 85 -28.42 -0.16 -12.48
CA ARG A 85 -28.04 -1.48 -12.97
C ARG A 85 -26.77 -1.95 -12.27
N ALA A 86 -26.53 -3.26 -12.28
CA ALA A 86 -25.31 -3.83 -11.69
C ALA A 86 -24.03 -3.21 -12.27
N SER A 87 -24.01 -2.87 -13.57
CA SER A 87 -22.88 -2.20 -14.22
C SER A 87 -22.66 -0.76 -13.75
N GLU A 88 -23.70 -0.08 -13.28
CA GLU A 88 -23.62 1.29 -12.77
C GLU A 88 -23.17 1.28 -11.32
N TRP A 89 -23.59 0.27 -10.55
CA TRP A 89 -23.04 -0.01 -9.23
C TRP A 89 -21.55 -0.34 -9.28
N THR A 90 -21.10 -1.17 -10.22
CA THR A 90 -19.68 -1.45 -10.37
C THR A 90 -18.90 -0.24 -10.83
N LEU A 91 -19.48 0.64 -11.66
CA LEU A 91 -18.85 1.90 -12.03
C LEU A 91 -18.71 2.85 -10.83
N LEU A 92 -19.76 3.02 -10.03
CA LEU A 92 -19.74 3.85 -8.82
C LEU A 92 -18.76 3.30 -7.79
N GLY A 93 -18.87 2.01 -7.48
CA GLY A 93 -17.98 1.32 -6.53
C GLY A 93 -16.54 1.29 -7.01
N GLY A 94 -16.30 1.04 -8.30
CA GLY A 94 -14.97 1.06 -8.91
C GLY A 94 -14.34 2.46 -8.87
N THR A 95 -15.13 3.51 -9.17
CA THR A 95 -14.65 4.89 -9.09
C THR A 95 -14.33 5.28 -7.66
N ALA A 96 -15.18 4.92 -6.69
CA ALA A 96 -14.93 5.15 -5.28
C ALA A 96 -13.67 4.40 -4.80
N PHE A 97 -13.49 3.14 -5.22
CA PHE A 97 -12.33 2.33 -4.86
C PHE A 97 -11.03 2.90 -5.42
N VAL A 98 -11.02 3.27 -6.71
CA VAL A 98 -9.85 3.89 -7.35
C VAL A 98 -9.55 5.25 -6.70
N GLY A 99 -10.57 6.06 -6.46
CA GLY A 99 -10.45 7.35 -5.76
C GLY A 99 -9.86 7.20 -4.35
N TYR A 100 -10.33 6.22 -3.59
CA TYR A 100 -9.81 5.90 -2.26
C TYR A 100 -8.35 5.45 -2.33
N ARG A 101 -7.99 4.58 -3.28
CA ARG A 101 -6.62 4.08 -3.41
C ARG A 101 -5.64 5.18 -3.81
N LEU A 102 -6.01 6.00 -4.78
CA LEU A 102 -5.22 7.18 -5.18
C LEU A 102 -5.12 8.18 -4.04
N GLY A 103 -6.25 8.45 -3.38
CA GLY A 103 -6.32 9.25 -2.17
C GLY A 103 -5.32 8.77 -1.12
N TYR A 104 -5.28 7.47 -0.84
CA TYR A 104 -4.38 6.89 0.16
C TYR A 104 -2.92 7.15 -0.22
N THR A 105 -2.54 6.86 -1.48
CA THR A 105 -1.15 7.08 -1.93
C THR A 105 -0.72 8.54 -1.85
N LEU A 106 -1.60 9.48 -2.22
CA LEU A 106 -1.33 10.91 -2.15
C LEU A 106 -1.27 11.40 -0.70
N SER A 107 -2.18 10.92 0.14
CA SER A 107 -2.29 11.31 1.55
C SER A 107 -1.07 10.85 2.35
N VAL A 108 -0.67 9.59 2.19
CA VAL A 108 0.53 9.04 2.85
C VAL A 108 1.79 9.75 2.38
N SER A 109 1.86 10.13 1.10
CA SER A 109 3.02 10.84 0.56
C SER A 109 3.08 12.32 0.98
N ALA A 110 1.93 12.97 1.16
CA ALA A 110 1.84 14.41 1.43
C ALA A 110 1.74 14.75 2.93
N LEU A 111 1.04 13.93 3.71
CA LEU A 111 0.69 14.18 5.11
C LEU A 111 1.29 13.13 6.06
N GLY A 112 1.71 11.98 5.53
CA GLY A 112 2.26 10.88 6.32
C GLY A 112 3.78 10.72 6.19
N ASP A 113 4.30 9.73 6.90
CA ASP A 113 5.67 9.25 6.77
C ASP A 113 5.67 7.99 5.89
N SER A 114 5.74 8.22 4.58
CA SER A 114 5.74 7.16 3.56
C SER A 114 6.88 6.17 3.73
N LYS A 115 8.05 6.59 4.23
CA LYS A 115 9.19 5.70 4.47
C LYS A 115 8.90 4.75 5.63
N LYS A 116 8.35 5.28 6.72
CA LYS A 116 7.99 4.48 7.90
C LYS A 116 6.88 3.47 7.61
N VAL A 117 5.87 3.87 6.83
CA VAL A 117 4.81 2.95 6.35
C VAL A 117 5.40 1.85 5.45
N ASN A 118 6.26 2.21 4.51
CA ASN A 118 6.88 1.24 3.61
C ASN A 118 7.77 0.23 4.36
N ASN A 119 8.61 0.71 5.28
CA ASN A 119 9.48 -0.13 6.09
C ASN A 119 8.67 -1.08 6.98
N HIS A 120 7.55 -0.62 7.53
CA HIS A 120 6.62 -1.47 8.28
C HIS A 120 6.10 -2.64 7.46
N TRP A 121 5.58 -2.36 6.26
CA TRP A 121 5.03 -3.39 5.40
C TRP A 121 6.10 -4.35 4.88
N LEU A 122 7.29 -3.86 4.55
CA LEU A 122 8.43 -4.70 4.17
C LEU A 122 8.84 -5.65 5.30
N ALA A 123 9.00 -5.15 6.53
CA ALA A 123 9.32 -5.98 7.69
C ALA A 123 8.23 -7.02 7.97
N TYR A 124 6.96 -6.62 7.88
CA TYR A 124 5.84 -7.53 8.05
C TYR A 124 5.82 -8.64 6.99
N PHE A 125 6.01 -8.32 5.71
CA PHE A 125 6.05 -9.31 4.64
C PHE A 125 7.25 -10.24 4.78
N TYR A 126 8.42 -9.71 5.10
CA TYR A 126 9.63 -10.49 5.34
C TYR A 126 9.39 -11.51 6.47
N GLN A 127 8.92 -11.06 7.63
CA GLN A 127 8.70 -11.95 8.76
C GLN A 127 7.54 -12.92 8.53
N LYS A 128 6.51 -12.54 7.77
CA LYS A 128 5.45 -13.45 7.31
C LYS A 128 5.99 -14.53 6.37
N GLN A 129 6.93 -14.20 5.49
CA GLN A 129 7.59 -15.18 4.62
C GLN A 129 8.47 -16.14 5.44
N LEU A 130 9.28 -15.63 6.36
CA LEU A 130 10.06 -16.47 7.28
C LEU A 130 9.17 -17.43 8.08
N ASN A 131 8.07 -16.94 8.64
CA ASN A 131 7.11 -17.78 9.38
C ASN A 131 6.47 -18.88 8.49
N ARG A 132 6.32 -18.63 7.19
CA ARG A 132 5.75 -19.60 6.24
C ARG A 132 6.75 -20.68 5.83
N PHE A 133 8.03 -20.33 5.67
CA PHE A 133 9.05 -21.26 5.17
C PHE A 133 9.82 -21.97 6.29
N GLU A 134 10.03 -21.33 7.43
CA GLU A 134 10.79 -21.89 8.55
C GLU A 134 9.90 -22.58 9.60
N GLY A 135 8.57 -22.49 9.45
CA GLY A 135 7.59 -23.14 10.34
C GLY A 135 7.57 -22.59 11.78
N ARG A 136 8.36 -21.56 12.07
CA ARG A 136 8.39 -20.86 13.37
C ARG A 136 7.36 -19.73 13.36
N GLN A 137 6.42 -19.72 14.30
CA GLN A 137 5.50 -18.59 14.48
C GLN A 137 6.19 -17.49 15.30
N ILE A 138 6.90 -16.58 14.63
CA ILE A 138 7.52 -15.43 15.32
C ILE A 138 6.51 -14.27 15.44
N LEU A 139 5.48 -14.21 14.56
CA LEU A 139 4.39 -13.24 14.66
C LEU A 139 3.09 -13.92 15.10
N THR A 140 2.70 -13.74 16.36
CA THR A 140 1.42 -14.21 16.91
C THR A 140 0.27 -13.22 16.69
N LYS A 141 0.56 -11.97 16.30
CA LYS A 141 -0.46 -10.95 16.00
C LYS A 141 -0.19 -10.31 14.63
N ALA A 142 -1.07 -10.57 13.67
CA ALA A 142 -1.06 -9.88 12.38
C ALA A 142 -1.55 -8.43 12.56
N PRO A 143 -0.87 -7.42 11.98
CA PRO A 143 -1.44 -6.10 11.83
C PRO A 143 -2.69 -6.21 10.94
N LYS A 144 -3.82 -5.75 11.45
CA LYS A 144 -5.08 -5.73 10.71
C LYS A 144 -5.08 -4.49 9.80
N SER A 145 -5.41 -4.67 8.52
CA SER A 145 -5.82 -3.55 7.67
C SER A 145 -7.20 -3.09 8.15
N TYR A 146 -7.37 -1.79 8.40
CA TYR A 146 -8.70 -1.18 8.47
C TYR A 146 -9.10 -0.68 7.08
#